data_AF-R7LRT2-F1
#
_entry.id   AF-R7LRT2-F1
#
_cell.length_a   1.000
_cell.length_b   1.000
_cell.length_c   1.000
_cell.angle_alpha   90.00
_cell.angle_beta   90.00
_cell.angle_gamma   90.00
#
_symmetry.space_group_name_H-M   'P 1'
#
loop_
_entity.id
_entity.type
_entity.pdbx_description
1 polymer ?
#
loop_
_entity_poly.entity_id
_entity_poly.type
_entity_poly.pdbx_seq_one_letter_code
_entity_poly.pdbx_strand_id
1 'polypeptide(L)'
;MKIQSLAVIFIIIILPISLVLASYTQNRVQTLRMQTSYDSKLNDATHDALKAYQLNSFSSDTASYTNSKIRDIKASVNTFFTSMATNFGTLGYTKDTLQNYVPAIVYTMYDGYYIYSPYTNTWWTDDANSDIQDQISQQIPTQNTYGNDENLYGLKPYIYYSCRYKKGSSLDVVITYSLDNYVQIQGLVDGKAVNKYGYLLSDVSVNGENVTYKGINITSEHLKENVYVDGTVKELSYIKLGGTKYYTDGSSVFSILNGKSAKGQTVTIEDITNNQNAKKYYKEAKELQDFITNSGLSGLTTSDAVKSNNEEDYTNIGKIFDFNNIESETSNFNSHRIEVIKHSIERNLSVAISNFNNYSGVLTDFKMPKLKEDDWDKIMDNVSIISFFQGANIGGKIYNGYSIITNTENEDVVMGDSIYLKDSNNICHRFTEDFVTTGVNTANSIGILNVNTEKRSAEEENGQKLYYYPVNCELSYDSIITQNKIKKSDSQSLQDYISTLSNDLQSKYYTALARERYGLYRGRNVIN
;
A
#
# COMPACT_ATOMS: atom_id res chain seq x y z
N MET A 1 -57.63 -37.69 -37.47
CA MET A 1 -56.24 -37.74 -38.02
C MET A 1 -55.48 -36.40 -38.08
N LYS A 2 -56.05 -35.22 -37.77
CA LYS A 2 -55.31 -33.94 -37.84
C LYS A 2 -54.59 -33.51 -36.55
N ILE A 3 -55.01 -33.99 -35.38
CA ILE A 3 -54.42 -33.62 -34.07
C ILE A 3 -53.21 -34.49 -33.70
N GLN A 4 -53.23 -35.77 -34.06
CA GLN A 4 -52.11 -36.70 -33.82
C GLN A 4 -50.90 -36.34 -34.69
N SER A 5 -51.10 -35.92 -35.95
CA SER A 5 -50.02 -35.44 -36.81
C SER A 5 -49.42 -34.13 -36.32
N LEU A 6 -50.24 -33.21 -35.79
CA LEU A 6 -49.76 -31.96 -35.18
C LEU A 6 -48.94 -32.21 -33.90
N ALA A 7 -49.37 -33.15 -33.06
CA ALA A 7 -48.65 -33.55 -31.84
C ALA A 7 -47.29 -34.20 -32.15
N VAL A 8 -47.21 -35.02 -33.20
CA VAL A 8 -45.93 -35.63 -33.64
C VAL A 8 -44.98 -34.55 -34.17
N ILE A 9 -45.45 -33.59 -34.97
CA ILE A 9 -44.64 -32.46 -35.44
C ILE A 9 -44.15 -31.60 -34.25
N PHE A 10 -45.02 -31.35 -33.27
CA PHE A 10 -44.68 -30.61 -32.06
C PHE A 10 -43.58 -31.29 -31.25
N ILE A 11 -43.65 -32.62 -31.06
CA ILE A 11 -42.61 -33.39 -30.37
C ILE A 11 -41.28 -33.36 -31.15
N ILE A 12 -41.33 -33.51 -32.48
CA ILE A 12 -40.13 -33.48 -33.34
C ILE A 12 -39.43 -32.12 -33.27
N ILE A 13 -40.15 -31.02 -33.06
CA ILE A 13 -39.55 -29.67 -32.96
C ILE A 13 -39.13 -29.34 -31.53
N ILE A 14 -39.99 -29.58 -30.53
CA ILE A 14 -39.73 -29.16 -29.13
C ILE A 14 -38.66 -30.02 -28.46
N LEU A 15 -38.62 -31.33 -28.74
CA LEU A 15 -37.67 -32.23 -28.09
C LEU A 15 -36.20 -31.87 -28.40
N PRO A 16 -35.78 -31.66 -29.67
CA PRO A 16 -34.41 -31.23 -29.96
C PRO A 16 -34.11 -29.82 -29.44
N ILE A 17 -35.07 -28.88 -29.52
CA ILE A 17 -34.90 -27.53 -28.94
C ILE A 17 -34.66 -27.61 -27.43
N SER A 18 -35.41 -28.45 -26.71
CA SER A 18 -35.28 -28.63 -25.27
C SER A 18 -33.94 -29.26 -24.88
N LEU A 19 -33.46 -30.25 -25.66
CA LEU A 19 -32.14 -30.84 -25.49
C LEU A 19 -31.01 -29.82 -25.71
N VAL A 20 -31.13 -28.99 -26.75
CA VAL A 20 -30.15 -27.92 -27.04
C VAL A 20 -30.15 -26.87 -25.94
N LEU A 21 -31.32 -26.44 -25.45
CA LEU A 21 -31.45 -25.50 -24.33
C LEU A 21 -30.87 -26.07 -23.02
N ALA A 22 -31.14 -27.35 -22.74
CA ALA A 22 -30.59 -28.03 -21.56
C ALA A 22 -29.05 -28.11 -21.64
N SER A 23 -28.51 -28.49 -22.79
CA SER A 23 -27.06 -28.52 -23.02
C SER A 23 -26.43 -27.13 -22.90
N TYR A 24 -27.05 -26.11 -23.49
CA TYR A 24 -26.58 -24.72 -23.38
C TYR A 24 -26.58 -24.22 -21.93
N THR A 25 -27.65 -24.51 -21.19
CA THR A 25 -27.78 -24.15 -19.77
C THR A 25 -26.71 -24.86 -18.93
N GLN A 26 -26.49 -26.15 -19.17
CA GLN A 26 -25.47 -26.93 -18.47
C GLN A 26 -24.07 -26.40 -18.75
N ASN A 27 -23.74 -26.10 -20.02
CA ASN A 27 -22.46 -25.50 -20.40
C ASN A 27 -22.28 -24.13 -19.74
N ARG A 28 -23.34 -23.31 -19.69
CA ARG A 28 -23.29 -22.00 -19.01
C ARG A 28 -23.03 -22.14 -17.51
N VAL A 29 -23.68 -23.10 -16.84
CA VAL A 29 -23.47 -23.38 -15.41
C VAL A 29 -22.04 -23.89 -15.17
N GLN A 30 -21.51 -24.76 -16.02
CA GLN A 30 -20.13 -25.25 -15.92
C GLN A 30 -19.11 -24.12 -16.10
N THR A 31 -19.30 -23.27 -17.10
CA THR A 31 -18.45 -22.08 -17.32
C THR A 31 -18.51 -21.11 -16.15
N LEU A 32 -19.68 -20.90 -15.53
CA LEU A 32 -19.80 -20.07 -14.31
C LEU A 32 -19.06 -20.70 -13.12
N ARG A 33 -19.24 -22.01 -12.89
CA ARG A 33 -18.51 -22.73 -11.83
C ARG A 33 -17.00 -22.65 -12.01
N MET A 34 -16.52 -22.80 -13.25
CA MET A 34 -15.10 -22.70 -13.55
C MET A 34 -14.57 -21.28 -13.31
N GLN A 35 -15.32 -20.26 -13.71
CA GLN A 35 -14.97 -18.87 -13.42
C GLN A 35 -14.84 -18.63 -11.92
N THR A 36 -15.86 -18.98 -11.12
CA THR A 36 -15.81 -18.83 -9.66
C THR A 36 -14.66 -19.62 -9.05
N SER A 37 -14.36 -20.81 -9.58
CA SER A 37 -13.20 -21.58 -9.12
C SER A 37 -11.88 -20.89 -9.42
N TYR A 38 -11.72 -20.29 -10.61
CA TYR A 38 -10.50 -19.57 -10.99
C TYR A 38 -10.37 -18.27 -10.20
N ASP A 39 -11.46 -17.54 -9.99
CA ASP A 39 -11.51 -16.33 -9.15
C ASP A 39 -11.03 -16.68 -7.72
N SER A 40 -11.54 -17.75 -7.11
CA SER A 40 -11.12 -18.21 -5.78
C SER A 40 -9.63 -18.57 -5.74
N LYS A 41 -9.15 -19.35 -6.71
CA LYS A 41 -7.73 -19.77 -6.75
C LYS A 41 -6.77 -18.60 -6.95
N LEU A 42 -7.14 -17.63 -7.78
CA LEU A 42 -6.38 -16.40 -7.98
C LEU A 42 -6.35 -15.59 -6.69
N ASN A 43 -7.50 -15.49 -6.01
CA ASN A 43 -7.62 -14.78 -4.74
C ASN A 43 -6.75 -15.41 -3.65
N ASP A 44 -6.79 -16.74 -3.50
CA ASP A 44 -5.98 -17.48 -2.53
C ASP A 44 -4.48 -17.30 -2.82
N ALA A 45 -4.06 -17.41 -4.09
CA ALA A 45 -2.66 -17.18 -4.45
C ALA A 45 -2.19 -15.74 -4.19
N THR A 46 -3.06 -14.75 -4.41
CA THR A 46 -2.76 -13.33 -4.13
C THR A 46 -2.67 -13.10 -2.62
N HIS A 47 -3.51 -13.77 -1.83
CA HIS A 47 -3.46 -13.73 -0.38
C HIS A 47 -2.17 -14.36 0.17
N ASP A 48 -1.77 -15.52 -0.34
CA ASP A 48 -0.50 -16.18 0.02
C ASP A 48 0.71 -15.30 -0.31
N ALA A 49 0.66 -14.63 -1.47
CA ALA A 49 1.68 -13.66 -1.87
C ALA A 49 1.78 -12.50 -0.86
N LEU A 50 0.63 -11.97 -0.43
CA LEU A 50 0.60 -10.90 0.57
C LEU A 50 1.17 -11.35 1.91
N LYS A 51 0.77 -12.54 2.40
CA LYS A 51 1.29 -13.07 3.67
C LYS A 51 2.79 -13.29 3.61
N ALA A 52 3.32 -13.77 2.48
CA ALA A 52 4.76 -13.87 2.27
C ALA A 52 5.45 -12.49 2.25
N TYR A 53 4.83 -11.46 1.65
CA TYR A 53 5.35 -10.09 1.70
C TYR A 53 5.43 -9.58 3.15
N GLN A 54 4.33 -9.71 3.90
CA GLN A 54 4.24 -9.28 5.31
C GLN A 54 5.33 -9.92 6.18
N LEU A 55 5.45 -11.25 6.12
CA LEU A 55 6.43 -12.01 6.90
C LEU A 55 7.88 -11.57 6.64
N ASN A 56 8.23 -11.34 5.37
CA ASN A 56 9.57 -10.89 5.02
C ASN A 56 9.82 -9.43 5.44
N SER A 57 8.82 -8.56 5.26
CA SER A 57 8.92 -7.15 5.65
C SER A 57 9.16 -6.98 7.15
N PHE A 58 8.46 -7.76 7.99
CA PHE A 58 8.60 -7.73 9.45
C PHE A 58 9.91 -8.30 9.98
N SER A 59 10.62 -9.08 9.17
CA SER A 59 11.91 -9.67 9.53
C SER A 59 13.11 -8.83 9.04
N SER A 60 12.87 -7.77 8.27
CA SER A 60 13.91 -7.04 7.56
C SER A 60 14.52 -5.90 8.41
N ASP A 61 15.27 -6.24 9.45
CA ASP A 61 15.98 -5.26 10.32
C ASP A 61 17.18 -4.54 9.64
N THR A 62 17.26 -4.52 8.31
CA THR A 62 18.47 -4.14 7.57
C THR A 62 18.40 -2.74 6.96
N ALA A 63 19.49 -1.98 7.18
CA ALA A 63 19.73 -0.56 6.86
C ALA A 63 19.60 -0.10 5.39
N SER A 64 19.03 -0.89 4.47
CA SER A 64 18.84 -0.51 3.05
C SER A 64 17.42 -0.82 2.57
N TYR A 65 16.49 0.06 2.97
CA TYR A 65 15.04 -0.01 2.71
C TYR A 65 14.66 -0.40 1.26
N THR A 66 15.39 0.08 0.25
CA THR A 66 15.08 -0.23 -1.16
C THR A 66 15.41 -1.67 -1.54
N ASN A 67 16.54 -2.21 -1.08
CA ASN A 67 16.99 -3.55 -1.42
C ASN A 67 16.17 -4.62 -0.69
N SER A 68 15.78 -4.36 0.56
CA SER A 68 14.87 -5.25 1.30
C SER A 68 13.52 -5.34 0.61
N LYS A 69 12.91 -4.21 0.20
CA LYS A 69 11.62 -4.22 -0.52
C LYS A 69 11.64 -5.03 -1.80
N ILE A 70 12.67 -4.85 -2.63
CA ILE A 70 12.79 -5.61 -3.88
C ILE A 70 12.89 -7.11 -3.59
N ARG A 71 13.65 -7.51 -2.57
CA ARG A 71 13.76 -8.91 -2.14
C ARG A 71 12.41 -9.43 -1.64
N ASP A 72 11.69 -8.67 -0.82
CA ASP A 72 10.44 -9.08 -0.19
C ASP A 72 9.32 -9.21 -1.25
N ILE A 73 9.29 -8.32 -2.26
CA ILE A 73 8.42 -8.45 -3.43
C ILE A 73 8.75 -9.71 -4.24
N LYS A 74 10.04 -9.99 -4.51
CA LYS A 74 10.44 -11.20 -5.24
C LYS A 74 10.04 -12.48 -4.51
N ALA A 75 10.16 -12.50 -3.18
CA ALA A 75 9.69 -13.63 -2.36
C ALA A 75 8.17 -13.80 -2.44
N SER A 76 7.42 -12.69 -2.35
CA SER A 76 5.97 -12.65 -2.50
C SER A 76 5.50 -13.20 -3.85
N VAL A 77 6.11 -12.75 -4.95
CA VAL A 77 5.85 -13.25 -6.30
C VAL A 77 6.15 -14.75 -6.42
N ASN A 78 7.25 -15.22 -5.84
CA ASN A 78 7.58 -16.64 -5.89
C ASN A 78 6.52 -17.50 -5.18
N THR A 79 6.02 -17.03 -4.03
CA THR A 79 4.91 -17.67 -3.32
C THR A 79 3.63 -17.63 -4.14
N PHE A 80 3.29 -16.50 -4.78
CA PHE A 80 2.14 -16.37 -5.68
C PHE A 80 2.14 -17.47 -6.74
N PHE A 81 3.24 -17.61 -7.49
CA PHE A 81 3.33 -18.59 -8.56
C PHE A 81 3.37 -20.03 -8.05
N THR A 82 3.92 -20.27 -6.85
CA THR A 82 3.90 -21.59 -6.21
C THR A 82 2.48 -21.98 -5.79
N SER A 83 1.72 -21.04 -5.21
CA SER A 83 0.32 -21.24 -4.86
C SER A 83 -0.54 -21.44 -6.11
N MET A 84 -0.36 -20.62 -7.15
CA MET A 84 -1.00 -20.83 -8.45
C MET A 84 -0.68 -22.21 -9.04
N ALA A 85 0.58 -22.63 -9.08
CA ALA A 85 0.96 -23.94 -9.60
C ALA A 85 0.34 -25.10 -8.79
N THR A 86 0.20 -24.93 -7.47
CA THR A 86 -0.44 -25.93 -6.61
C THR A 86 -1.96 -25.98 -6.87
N ASN A 87 -2.61 -24.83 -6.93
CA ASN A 87 -4.05 -24.69 -7.14
C ASN A 87 -4.49 -25.09 -8.56
N PHE A 88 -3.63 -24.90 -9.56
CA PHE A 88 -3.88 -25.21 -10.97
C PHE A 88 -3.15 -26.49 -11.45
N GLY A 89 -2.35 -27.13 -10.61
CA GLY A 89 -1.57 -28.32 -10.98
C GLY A 89 -2.42 -29.53 -11.39
N THR A 90 -3.65 -29.63 -10.87
CA THR A 90 -4.64 -30.63 -11.31
C THR A 90 -5.12 -30.45 -12.75
N LEU A 91 -4.84 -29.30 -13.36
CA LEU A 91 -5.15 -28.98 -14.76
C LEU A 91 -3.91 -29.06 -15.68
N GLY A 92 -2.75 -29.52 -15.17
CA GLY A 92 -1.52 -29.67 -15.94
C GLY A 92 -0.69 -28.40 -16.13
N TYR A 93 -1.04 -27.32 -15.44
CA TYR A 93 -0.29 -26.07 -15.51
C TYR A 93 0.95 -26.11 -14.59
N THR A 94 2.13 -25.85 -15.16
CA THR A 94 3.38 -25.63 -14.42
C THR A 94 3.56 -24.13 -14.14
N LYS A 95 4.53 -23.79 -13.28
CA LYS A 95 4.91 -22.41 -12.96
C LYS A 95 5.18 -21.58 -14.23
N ASP A 96 5.92 -22.14 -15.18
CA ASP A 96 6.33 -21.44 -16.41
C ASP A 96 5.14 -21.27 -17.37
N THR A 97 4.27 -22.27 -17.46
CA THR A 97 3.06 -22.16 -18.29
C THR A 97 2.09 -21.12 -17.72
N LEU A 98 2.00 -20.97 -16.39
CA LEU A 98 1.12 -19.99 -15.75
C LEU A 98 1.60 -18.55 -15.93
N GLN A 99 2.91 -18.32 -16.08
CA GLN A 99 3.44 -17.00 -16.39
C GLN A 99 2.89 -16.44 -17.70
N ASN A 100 2.60 -17.30 -18.67
CA ASN A 100 1.99 -16.89 -19.96
C ASN A 100 0.54 -16.42 -19.86
N TYR A 101 -0.11 -16.61 -18.70
CA TYR A 101 -1.48 -16.17 -18.43
C TYR A 101 -1.55 -15.07 -17.35
N VAL A 102 -0.42 -14.67 -16.76
CA VAL A 102 -0.33 -13.61 -15.75
C VAL A 102 0.36 -12.41 -16.39
N PRO A 103 -0.38 -11.40 -16.87
CA PRO A 103 0.23 -10.29 -17.60
C PRO A 103 1.01 -9.33 -16.70
N ALA A 104 0.56 -9.15 -15.47
CA ALA A 104 1.20 -8.30 -14.48
C ALA A 104 0.80 -8.69 -13.05
N ILE A 105 1.66 -8.36 -12.10
CA ILE A 105 1.34 -8.28 -10.66
C ILE A 105 1.75 -6.87 -10.22
N VAL A 106 0.83 -6.13 -9.60
CA VAL A 106 1.05 -4.76 -9.16
C VAL A 106 1.10 -4.72 -7.65
N TYR A 107 2.15 -4.10 -7.11
CA TYR A 107 2.26 -3.81 -5.68
C TYR A 107 2.07 -2.31 -5.51
N THR A 108 0.87 -1.93 -5.10
CA THR A 108 0.57 -0.53 -4.77
C THR A 108 1.18 -0.21 -3.43
N MET A 109 2.02 0.83 -3.40
CA MET A 109 2.75 1.30 -2.24
C MET A 109 2.25 2.70 -1.85
N TYR A 110 2.92 3.28 -0.87
CA TYR A 110 2.60 4.56 -0.27
C TYR A 110 2.48 5.75 -1.23
N ASP A 111 3.48 5.96 -2.10
CA ASP A 111 3.63 7.13 -2.98
C ASP A 111 3.84 6.72 -4.46
N GLY A 112 3.57 5.44 -4.75
CA GLY A 112 3.79 4.84 -6.05
C GLY A 112 3.54 3.34 -6.01
N TYR A 113 4.05 2.62 -7.00
CA TYR A 113 3.83 1.19 -7.13
C TYR A 113 4.94 0.52 -7.92
N TYR A 114 5.04 -0.79 -7.73
CA TYR A 114 5.84 -1.66 -8.59
C TYR A 114 4.96 -2.46 -9.51
N ILE A 115 5.39 -2.59 -10.78
CA ILE A 115 4.83 -3.56 -11.72
C ILE A 115 5.81 -4.70 -11.89
N TYR A 116 5.35 -5.91 -11.66
CA TYR A 116 6.06 -7.13 -11.98
C TYR A 116 5.44 -7.75 -13.23
N SER A 117 6.16 -7.74 -14.35
CA SER A 117 5.67 -8.18 -15.66
C SER A 117 6.85 -8.68 -16.52
N PRO A 118 6.61 -9.23 -17.72
CA PRO A 118 7.70 -9.60 -18.60
C PRO A 118 8.38 -8.36 -19.19
N TYR A 119 9.64 -8.54 -19.53
CA TYR A 119 10.47 -7.61 -20.26
C TYR A 119 11.50 -8.37 -21.08
N THR A 120 11.93 -7.79 -22.19
CA THR A 120 13.04 -8.31 -22.98
C THR A 120 14.35 -7.87 -22.33
N ASN A 121 15.25 -8.81 -22.08
CA ASN A 121 16.60 -8.49 -21.66
C ASN A 121 17.37 -7.89 -22.83
N THR A 122 17.65 -6.59 -22.80
CA THR A 122 18.43 -5.90 -23.84
C THR A 122 19.90 -5.76 -23.44
N TRP A 123 20.41 -6.62 -22.56
CA TRP A 123 21.83 -6.59 -22.19
C TRP A 123 22.69 -6.99 -23.39
N TRP A 124 23.42 -6.01 -23.90
CA TRP A 124 24.42 -6.16 -24.94
C TRP A 124 25.81 -5.89 -24.36
N THR A 125 26.73 -6.83 -24.58
CA THR A 125 28.17 -6.59 -24.44
C THR A 125 28.69 -5.95 -25.72
N ASP A 126 28.97 -4.66 -25.67
CA ASP A 126 29.87 -4.01 -26.63
C ASP A 126 31.32 -4.11 -26.14
N ASP A 127 32.30 -4.00 -27.06
CA ASP A 127 33.75 -4.03 -26.77
C ASP A 127 34.20 -3.01 -25.70
N ALA A 128 33.35 -2.03 -25.35
CA ALA A 128 33.58 -1.04 -24.29
C ALA A 128 33.21 -1.54 -22.86
N ASN A 129 32.52 -2.68 -22.72
CA ASN A 129 32.02 -3.22 -21.45
C ASN A 129 32.56 -4.61 -21.11
N SER A 130 33.52 -5.15 -21.88
CA SER A 130 34.15 -6.46 -21.64
C SER A 130 34.79 -6.56 -20.24
N ASP A 131 35.41 -5.47 -19.79
CA ASP A 131 36.13 -5.42 -18.50
C ASP A 131 35.18 -5.53 -17.31
N ILE A 132 33.90 -5.16 -17.48
CA ILE A 132 32.87 -5.20 -16.43
C ILE A 132 32.38 -6.64 -16.23
N GLN A 133 32.30 -7.45 -17.29
CA GLN A 133 31.91 -8.85 -17.19
C GLN A 133 32.97 -9.67 -16.44
N ASP A 134 34.25 -9.47 -16.75
CA ASP A 134 35.36 -10.16 -16.07
C ASP A 134 35.45 -9.77 -14.58
N GLN A 135 35.21 -8.50 -14.24
CA GLN A 135 35.17 -8.06 -12.84
C GLN A 135 33.98 -8.64 -12.05
N ILE A 136 32.81 -8.78 -12.68
CA ILE A 136 31.62 -9.34 -12.04
C ILE A 136 31.70 -10.87 -11.94
N SER A 137 32.21 -11.57 -12.97
CA SER A 137 32.42 -13.01 -12.97
C SER A 137 33.44 -13.47 -11.91
N GLN A 138 34.41 -12.62 -11.57
CA GLN A 138 35.34 -12.85 -10.46
C GLN A 138 34.70 -12.62 -9.08
N GLN A 139 33.66 -11.78 -8.98
CA GLN A 139 32.98 -11.45 -7.71
C GLN A 139 31.74 -12.33 -7.44
N ILE A 140 31.06 -12.83 -8.48
CA ILE A 140 29.87 -13.69 -8.38
C ILE A 140 29.99 -14.84 -9.40
N PRO A 141 30.55 -16.01 -9.01
CA PRO A 141 30.89 -17.11 -9.93
C PRO A 141 29.69 -17.80 -10.61
N THR A 142 28.47 -17.57 -10.12
CA THR A 142 27.25 -18.24 -10.59
C THR A 142 26.11 -17.23 -10.78
N GLN A 143 26.23 -16.32 -11.74
CA GLN A 143 25.03 -15.79 -12.39
C GLN A 143 24.89 -16.51 -13.74
N ASN A 144 23.79 -17.26 -13.90
CA ASN A 144 23.32 -17.63 -15.24
C ASN A 144 23.03 -16.31 -15.95
N THR A 145 23.95 -15.86 -16.80
CA THR A 145 23.80 -14.64 -17.58
C THR A 145 22.67 -14.88 -18.56
N TYR A 146 21.51 -14.26 -18.32
CA TYR A 146 20.39 -14.33 -19.24
C TYR A 146 20.82 -13.87 -20.63
N GLY A 147 20.37 -14.56 -21.66
CA GLY A 147 20.71 -14.26 -23.05
C GLY A 147 20.25 -12.85 -23.44
N ASN A 148 20.97 -12.22 -24.37
CA ASN A 148 20.44 -11.04 -25.04
C ASN A 148 19.14 -11.42 -25.77
N ASP A 149 18.15 -10.55 -25.72
CA ASP A 149 16.78 -10.76 -26.21
C ASP A 149 15.98 -11.88 -25.50
N GLU A 150 16.45 -12.39 -24.36
CA GLU A 150 15.69 -13.35 -23.55
C GLU A 150 14.50 -12.66 -22.88
N ASN A 151 13.32 -13.27 -22.97
CA ASN A 151 12.11 -12.79 -22.29
C ASN A 151 12.17 -13.21 -20.82
N LEU A 152 12.34 -12.23 -19.94
CA LEU A 152 12.42 -12.43 -18.51
C LEU A 152 11.19 -11.87 -17.83
N TYR A 153 10.86 -12.43 -16.66
CA TYR A 153 9.77 -11.96 -15.82
C TYR A 153 10.36 -11.27 -14.58
N GLY A 154 10.10 -9.97 -14.42
CA GLY A 154 10.84 -9.16 -13.45
C GLY A 154 10.13 -7.90 -12.99
N LEU A 155 10.76 -7.29 -11.97
CA LEU A 155 10.27 -6.06 -11.35
C LEU A 155 10.71 -4.86 -12.20
N LYS A 156 9.77 -4.09 -12.69
CA LYS A 156 10.04 -2.82 -13.36
C LYS A 156 10.45 -1.74 -12.34
N PRO A 157 11.09 -0.64 -12.78
CA PRO A 157 11.38 0.51 -11.92
C PRO A 157 10.14 1.01 -11.18
N TYR A 158 10.35 1.58 -9.99
CA TYR A 158 9.28 2.16 -9.18
C TYR A 158 8.63 3.33 -9.90
N ILE A 159 7.30 3.38 -9.92
CA ILE A 159 6.53 4.45 -10.56
C ILE A 159 5.81 5.25 -9.47
N TYR A 160 6.15 6.53 -9.34
CA TYR A 160 5.52 7.44 -8.39
C TYR A 160 4.14 7.90 -8.89
N TYR A 161 3.20 8.12 -7.96
CA TYR A 161 1.94 8.79 -8.26
C TYR A 161 2.20 10.28 -8.45
N SER A 162 2.62 10.69 -9.65
CA SER A 162 3.05 12.05 -9.91
C SER A 162 2.31 12.68 -11.07
N CYS A 163 2.12 14.00 -10.97
CA CYS A 163 1.57 14.84 -12.03
C CYS A 163 2.45 16.08 -12.18
N ARG A 164 2.72 16.49 -13.42
CA ARG A 164 3.44 17.71 -13.74
C ARG A 164 2.45 18.83 -14.05
N TYR A 165 2.66 20.00 -13.47
CA TYR A 165 1.88 21.20 -13.71
C TYR A 165 2.75 22.30 -14.27
N LYS A 166 2.21 23.04 -15.23
CA LYS A 166 2.89 24.16 -15.86
C LYS A 166 1.94 25.33 -16.04
N LYS A 167 2.28 26.45 -15.42
CA LYS A 167 1.51 27.71 -15.48
C LYS A 167 2.44 28.87 -15.80
N GLY A 168 2.32 29.37 -17.03
CA GLY A 168 3.22 30.41 -17.54
C GLY A 168 4.69 29.96 -17.55
N SER A 169 5.62 30.92 -17.40
CA SER A 169 7.07 30.66 -17.37
C SER A 169 7.65 30.52 -15.96
N SER A 170 6.88 30.88 -14.92
CA SER A 170 7.35 30.96 -13.54
C SER A 170 6.96 29.76 -12.68
N LEU A 171 6.05 28.89 -13.15
CA LEU A 171 5.61 27.70 -12.44
C LEU A 171 5.67 26.47 -13.34
N ASP A 172 6.55 25.53 -12.99
CA ASP A 172 6.73 24.23 -13.65
C ASP A 172 7.15 23.22 -12.58
N VAL A 173 6.19 22.46 -12.07
CA VAL A 173 6.37 21.59 -10.90
C VAL A 173 5.87 20.18 -11.16
N VAL A 174 6.57 19.20 -10.60
CA VAL A 174 6.08 17.83 -10.45
C VAL A 174 5.65 17.66 -9.00
N ILE A 175 4.40 17.24 -8.82
CA ILE A 175 3.84 16.93 -7.50
C ILE A 175 3.65 15.42 -7.44
N THR A 176 4.33 14.79 -6.48
CA THR A 176 4.10 13.39 -6.11
C THR A 176 3.09 13.34 -4.97
N TYR A 177 2.11 12.47 -5.10
CA TYR A 177 1.01 12.27 -4.17
C TYR A 177 1.19 10.94 -3.42
N SER A 178 0.74 10.89 -2.17
CA SER A 178 0.66 9.66 -1.39
C SER A 178 -0.78 9.27 -1.06
N LEU A 179 -0.94 8.05 -0.52
CA LEU A 179 -2.21 7.56 0.01
C LEU A 179 -2.71 8.31 1.27
N ASP A 180 -1.88 9.08 1.98
CA ASP A 180 -2.22 9.73 3.27
C ASP A 180 -2.09 11.27 3.29
N ASN A 181 -2.31 11.94 2.15
CA ASN A 181 -2.24 13.40 1.95
C ASN A 181 -0.84 14.02 2.13
N TYR A 182 0.21 13.21 2.09
CA TYR A 182 1.57 13.70 1.93
C TYR A 182 1.83 14.05 0.47
N VAL A 183 2.54 15.16 0.26
CA VAL A 183 2.97 15.57 -1.07
C VAL A 183 4.46 15.85 -1.10
N GLN A 184 5.06 15.64 -2.26
CA GLN A 184 6.38 16.14 -2.59
C GLN A 184 6.27 17.04 -3.82
N ILE A 185 6.72 18.29 -3.70
CA ILE A 185 6.65 19.32 -4.73
C ILE A 185 8.09 19.63 -5.17
N GLN A 186 8.36 19.42 -6.45
CA GLN A 186 9.68 19.65 -7.05
C GLN A 186 9.57 20.46 -8.33
N GLY A 187 10.49 21.38 -8.55
CA GLY A 187 10.58 22.14 -9.80
C GLY A 187 10.67 23.63 -9.54
N LEU A 188 10.11 24.44 -10.44
CA LEU A 188 10.14 25.89 -10.37
C LEU A 188 8.81 26.42 -9.80
N VAL A 189 8.89 27.16 -8.69
CA VAL A 189 7.79 27.93 -8.13
C VAL A 189 8.21 29.39 -8.05
N ASP A 190 7.43 30.26 -8.69
CA ASP A 190 7.73 31.70 -8.81
C ASP A 190 9.15 31.96 -9.34
N GLY A 191 9.60 31.13 -10.29
CA GLY A 191 10.93 31.19 -10.92
C GLY A 191 12.08 30.66 -10.06
N LYS A 192 11.82 30.11 -8.87
CA LYS A 192 12.84 29.55 -7.96
C LYS A 192 12.73 28.04 -7.90
N ALA A 193 13.87 27.36 -7.92
CA ALA A 193 13.92 25.93 -7.69
C ALA A 193 13.49 25.60 -6.26
N VAL A 194 12.51 24.71 -6.12
CA VAL A 194 11.99 24.26 -4.83
C VAL A 194 11.98 22.74 -4.76
N ASN A 195 12.28 22.22 -3.58
CA ASN A 195 12.04 20.83 -3.18
C ASN A 195 11.41 20.88 -1.80
N LYS A 196 10.09 20.77 -1.75
CA LYS A 196 9.29 20.84 -0.52
C LYS A 196 8.48 19.56 -0.39
N TYR A 197 8.27 19.12 0.84
CA TYR A 197 7.50 17.91 1.11
C TYR A 197 6.86 18.03 2.48
N GLY A 198 5.79 17.26 2.71
CA GLY A 198 5.10 17.26 3.98
C GLY A 198 3.62 16.89 3.84
N TYR A 199 2.96 16.88 5.00
CA TYR A 199 1.54 16.58 5.10
C TYR A 199 0.70 17.84 4.89
N LEU A 200 -0.39 17.69 4.15
CA LEU A 200 -1.37 18.75 3.97
C LEU A 200 -2.46 18.63 5.03
N LEU A 201 -2.50 19.61 5.94
CA LEU A 201 -3.46 19.65 7.04
C LEU A 201 -4.15 21.01 7.09
N SER A 202 -5.40 21.00 7.54
CA SER A 202 -6.18 22.20 7.89
C SER A 202 -6.20 22.41 9.42
N ASP A 203 -6.50 23.62 9.87
CA ASP A 203 -6.70 23.95 11.30
C ASP A 203 -5.54 23.60 12.25
N VAL A 204 -4.31 23.78 11.76
CA VAL A 204 -3.10 23.71 12.59
C VAL A 204 -2.74 25.10 13.11
N SER A 205 -2.58 25.23 14.42
CA SER A 205 -2.09 26.45 15.06
C SER A 205 -0.88 26.16 15.94
N VAL A 206 0.18 26.97 15.74
CA VAL A 206 1.48 26.83 16.40
C VAL A 206 1.79 28.14 17.12
N ASN A 207 1.83 28.08 18.46
CA ASN A 207 2.17 29.20 19.34
C ASN A 207 3.35 28.80 20.22
N GLY A 208 4.57 28.93 19.69
CA GLY A 208 5.80 28.48 20.37
C GLY A 208 5.80 26.96 20.56
N GLU A 209 5.76 26.50 21.81
CA GLU A 209 5.71 25.07 22.17
C GLU A 209 4.31 24.47 22.20
N ASN A 210 3.27 25.32 22.16
CA ASN A 210 1.89 24.88 22.13
C ASN A 210 1.45 24.67 20.68
N VAL A 211 1.10 23.43 20.36
CA VAL A 211 0.63 23.03 19.04
C VAL A 211 -0.77 22.46 19.18
N THR A 212 -1.71 23.02 18.43
CA THR A 212 -3.10 22.56 18.40
C THR A 212 -3.51 22.17 16.99
N TYR A 213 -4.31 21.12 16.88
CA TYR A 213 -4.91 20.65 15.63
C TYR A 213 -6.41 20.50 15.84
N LYS A 214 -7.22 21.16 14.99
CA LYS A 214 -8.69 21.23 15.12
C LYS A 214 -9.14 21.69 16.53
N GLY A 215 -8.39 22.61 17.14
CA GLY A 215 -8.63 23.12 18.48
C GLY A 215 -8.21 22.20 19.64
N ILE A 216 -7.67 21.01 19.36
CA ILE A 216 -7.20 20.05 20.36
C ILE A 216 -5.69 20.20 20.56
N ASN A 217 -5.24 20.26 21.82
CA ASN A 217 -3.83 20.37 22.16
C ASN A 217 -3.09 19.05 21.95
N ILE A 218 -1.95 19.08 21.27
CA ILE A 218 -1.10 17.91 21.02
C ILE A 218 -0.07 17.76 22.12
N THR A 219 -0.05 16.60 22.77
CA THR A 219 0.84 16.31 23.89
C THR A 219 2.10 15.58 23.45
N SER A 220 3.11 15.55 24.32
CA SER A 220 4.20 14.58 24.18
C SER A 220 3.85 13.28 24.87
N GLU A 221 4.54 12.22 24.48
CA GLU A 221 4.30 10.87 24.97
C GLU A 221 5.62 10.20 25.36
N HIS A 222 5.50 9.16 26.20
CA HIS A 222 6.60 8.26 26.52
C HIS A 222 6.16 6.84 26.19
N LEU A 223 6.86 6.21 25.25
CA LEU A 223 6.50 4.91 24.71
C LEU A 223 7.46 3.82 25.15
N LYS A 224 6.92 2.62 25.33
CA LYS A 224 7.67 1.39 25.59
C LYS A 224 7.16 0.26 24.71
N GLU A 225 8.06 -0.64 24.35
CA GLU A 225 7.73 -1.89 23.68
C GLU A 225 8.71 -3.00 24.06
N ASN A 226 8.28 -4.25 23.89
CA ASN A 226 9.15 -5.41 24.02
C ASN A 226 9.97 -5.58 22.75
N VAL A 227 11.28 -5.73 22.89
CA VAL A 227 12.16 -5.95 21.76
C VAL A 227 13.22 -6.98 22.08
N TYR A 228 13.57 -7.80 21.09
CA TYR A 228 14.67 -8.74 21.19
C TYR A 228 15.99 -8.02 20.91
N VAL A 229 16.88 -7.97 21.91
CA VAL A 229 18.20 -7.37 21.77
C VAL A 229 19.22 -8.10 22.63
N ASP A 230 20.38 -8.39 22.06
CA ASP A 230 21.52 -9.01 22.73
C ASP A 230 21.13 -10.32 23.46
N GLY A 231 20.35 -11.18 22.79
CA GLY A 231 19.99 -12.51 23.31
C GLY A 231 18.76 -12.56 24.23
N THR A 232 18.08 -11.44 24.50
CA THR A 232 16.94 -11.43 25.44
C THR A 232 15.86 -10.43 25.01
N VAL A 233 14.60 -10.75 25.30
CA VAL A 233 13.48 -9.81 25.12
C VAL A 233 13.41 -8.88 26.33
N LYS A 234 13.46 -7.57 26.08
CA LYS A 234 13.41 -6.52 27.11
C LYS A 234 12.32 -5.51 26.75
N GLU A 235 11.61 -5.01 27.74
CA GLU A 235 10.73 -3.86 27.58
C GLU A 235 11.58 -2.58 27.67
N LEU A 236 11.67 -1.83 26.57
CA LEU A 236 12.53 -0.65 26.46
C LEU A 236 11.74 0.57 26.01
N SER A 237 12.20 1.75 26.43
CA SER A 237 11.64 3.01 25.93
C SER A 237 12.16 3.26 24.52
N TYR A 238 11.30 3.76 23.63
CA TYR A 238 11.68 3.94 22.22
C TYR A 238 11.13 5.21 21.58
N ILE A 239 11.78 5.60 20.48
CA ILE A 239 11.31 6.57 19.51
C ILE A 239 11.53 6.03 18.10
N LYS A 240 10.60 6.28 17.19
CA LYS A 240 10.74 5.95 15.76
C LYS A 240 11.04 7.24 14.98
N LEU A 241 12.14 7.24 14.22
CA LEU A 241 12.55 8.36 13.37
C LEU A 241 13.09 7.83 12.05
N GLY A 242 12.59 8.35 10.92
CA GLY A 242 13.07 7.97 9.59
C GLY A 242 13.03 6.47 9.32
N GLY A 243 12.00 5.78 9.83
CA GLY A 243 11.80 4.34 9.70
C GLY A 243 12.61 3.48 10.68
N THR A 244 13.55 4.06 11.43
CA THR A 244 14.37 3.34 12.40
C THR A 244 13.83 3.56 13.81
N LYS A 245 13.72 2.49 14.60
CA LYS A 245 13.42 2.57 16.03
C LYS A 245 14.72 2.67 16.84
N TYR A 246 14.76 3.64 17.74
CA TYR A 246 15.85 3.90 18.67
C TYR A 246 15.36 3.62 20.08
N TYR A 247 16.17 2.91 20.86
CA TYR A 247 15.83 2.43 22.20
C TYR A 247 16.80 2.98 23.23
N THR A 248 16.35 3.03 24.48
CA THR A 248 17.21 3.35 25.62
C THR A 248 16.92 2.48 26.83
N ASP A 249 17.99 2.12 27.53
CA ASP A 249 18.00 1.51 28.86
C ASP A 249 18.15 2.56 29.99
N GLY A 250 18.11 3.85 29.64
CA GLY A 250 18.35 4.97 30.55
C GLY A 250 19.82 5.39 30.68
N SER A 251 20.76 4.61 30.17
CA SER A 251 22.20 4.92 30.17
C SER A 251 22.74 5.25 28.78
N SER A 252 22.22 4.58 27.74
CA SER A 252 22.65 4.78 26.36
C SER A 252 21.49 4.68 25.38
N VAL A 253 21.69 5.25 24.19
CA VAL A 253 20.77 5.12 23.05
C VAL A 253 21.38 4.21 22.00
N PHE A 254 20.58 3.28 21.49
CA PHE A 254 20.99 2.34 20.46
C PHE A 254 19.85 2.02 19.49
N SER A 255 20.19 1.67 18.26
CA SER A 255 19.28 0.98 17.34
C SER A 255 19.56 -0.51 17.38
N ILE A 256 18.68 -1.32 16.80
CA ILE A 256 18.88 -2.77 16.71
C ILE A 256 19.18 -3.11 15.25
N LEU A 257 20.25 -3.87 15.04
CA LEU A 257 20.67 -4.38 13.74
C LEU A 257 20.93 -5.87 13.88
N ASN A 258 20.13 -6.70 13.20
CA ASN A 258 20.21 -8.17 13.26
C ASN A 258 20.23 -8.69 14.72
N GLY A 259 19.32 -8.20 15.56
CA GLY A 259 19.20 -8.59 16.97
C GLY A 259 20.30 -8.08 17.92
N LYS A 260 21.26 -7.28 17.43
CA LYS A 260 22.35 -6.70 18.24
C LYS A 260 22.20 -5.21 18.43
N SER A 261 22.62 -4.70 19.59
CA SER A 261 22.63 -3.27 19.87
C SER A 261 23.70 -2.52 19.08
N ALA A 262 23.29 -1.44 18.40
CA ALA A 262 24.15 -0.57 17.62
C ALA A 262 24.16 0.85 18.21
N LYS A 263 25.30 1.22 18.80
CA LYS A 263 25.53 2.50 19.51
C LYS A 263 26.06 3.59 18.56
N GLY A 264 26.11 4.83 19.05
CA GLY A 264 26.61 5.99 18.30
C GLY A 264 25.51 6.78 17.58
N GLN A 265 24.30 6.75 18.12
CA GLN A 265 23.14 7.41 17.54
C GLN A 265 23.11 8.90 17.92
N THR A 266 22.59 9.75 17.03
CA THR A 266 22.40 11.19 17.29
C THR A 266 21.19 11.49 18.17
N VAL A 267 20.29 10.51 18.32
CA VAL A 267 19.08 10.61 19.14
C VAL A 267 19.47 10.60 20.63
N THR A 268 18.89 11.52 21.41
CA THR A 268 19.16 11.62 22.85
C THR A 268 18.15 10.84 23.69
N ILE A 269 18.48 10.61 24.96
CA ILE A 269 17.54 10.00 25.92
C ILE A 269 16.30 10.90 26.11
N GLU A 270 16.48 12.22 26.09
CA GLU A 270 15.39 13.19 26.21
C GLU A 270 14.42 13.11 25.02
N ASP A 271 14.93 12.92 23.80
CA ASP A 271 14.06 12.70 22.63
C ASP A 271 13.14 11.48 22.81
N ILE A 272 13.63 10.42 23.49
CA ILE A 272 12.88 9.19 23.73
C ILE A 272 11.88 9.35 24.88
N THR A 273 12.30 9.94 26.01
CA THR A 273 11.46 10.07 27.20
C THR A 273 10.43 11.18 27.08
N ASN A 274 10.66 12.17 26.21
CA ASN A 274 9.75 13.26 25.93
C ASN A 274 9.51 13.39 24.43
N ASN A 275 8.85 12.39 23.84
CA ASN A 275 8.67 12.30 22.39
C ASN A 275 7.81 13.47 21.86
N GLN A 276 8.44 14.37 21.09
CA GLN A 276 7.80 15.53 20.46
C GLN A 276 7.44 15.29 18.97
N ASN A 277 7.53 14.06 18.46
CA ASN A 277 7.32 13.77 17.03
C ASN A 277 5.96 14.26 16.52
N ALA A 278 4.88 14.05 17.29
CA ALA A 278 3.56 14.54 16.94
C ALA A 278 3.54 16.07 16.77
N LYS A 279 4.18 16.81 17.67
CA LYS A 279 4.27 18.28 17.55
C LYS A 279 5.10 18.71 16.34
N LYS A 280 6.24 18.04 16.08
CA LYS A 280 7.10 18.31 14.92
C LYS A 280 6.33 18.08 13.60
N TYR A 281 5.55 17.01 13.51
CA TYR A 281 4.67 16.73 12.38
C TYR A 281 3.74 17.90 12.04
N TYR A 282 3.01 18.42 13.04
CA TYR A 282 2.09 19.53 12.82
C TYR A 282 2.83 20.85 12.52
N LYS A 283 3.98 21.10 13.16
CA LYS A 283 4.83 22.28 12.84
C LYS A 283 5.27 22.24 11.37
N GLU A 284 5.81 21.12 10.89
CA GLU A 284 6.24 20.95 9.48
C GLU A 284 5.06 21.05 8.49
N ALA A 285 3.88 20.50 8.85
CA ALA A 285 2.67 20.65 8.04
C ALA A 285 2.23 22.12 7.92
N LYS A 286 2.34 22.88 9.01
CA LYS A 286 2.02 24.32 9.00
C LYS A 286 2.98 25.13 8.12
N GLU A 287 4.28 24.83 8.19
CA GLU A 287 5.28 25.45 7.32
C GLU A 287 5.00 25.18 5.83
N LEU A 288 4.59 23.95 5.49
CA LEU A 288 4.21 23.61 4.12
C LEU A 288 2.94 24.33 3.68
N GLN A 289 1.91 24.38 4.53
CA GLN A 289 0.69 25.13 4.27
C GLN A 289 1.00 26.61 3.96
N ASP A 290 1.82 27.24 4.79
CA ASP A 290 2.19 28.65 4.62
C ASP A 290 3.01 28.85 3.34
N PHE A 291 3.90 27.92 2.98
CA PHE A 291 4.62 27.97 1.70
C PHE A 291 3.68 27.87 0.49
N ILE A 292 2.72 26.94 0.49
CA ILE A 292 1.77 26.77 -0.61
C ILE A 292 0.86 27.98 -0.74
N THR A 293 0.37 28.50 0.39
CA THR A 293 -0.55 29.65 0.43
C THR A 293 0.12 30.94 -0.03
N ASN A 294 1.40 31.12 0.27
CA ASN A 294 2.17 32.33 -0.06
C ASN A 294 2.96 32.23 -1.38
N SER A 295 2.72 31.19 -2.20
CA SER A 295 3.37 31.00 -3.49
C SER A 295 2.38 30.87 -4.64
N GLY A 296 2.89 30.82 -5.88
CA GLY A 296 2.11 30.56 -7.09
C GLY A 296 1.32 29.25 -7.09
N LEU A 297 1.61 28.33 -6.15
CA LEU A 297 0.89 27.06 -5.97
C LEU A 297 -0.55 27.24 -5.45
N SER A 298 -0.83 28.31 -4.70
CA SER A 298 -2.17 28.59 -4.15
C SER A 298 -3.26 28.73 -5.21
N GLY A 299 -2.89 29.06 -6.45
CA GLY A 299 -3.80 29.22 -7.59
C GLY A 299 -3.75 28.07 -8.59
N LEU A 300 -3.17 26.92 -8.23
CA LEU A 300 -3.04 25.77 -9.11
C LEU A 300 -4.39 25.06 -9.30
N THR A 301 -4.70 24.71 -10.56
CA THR A 301 -5.92 24.01 -10.96
C THR A 301 -5.57 22.79 -11.82
N THR A 302 -6.54 21.92 -12.09
CA THR A 302 -6.32 20.75 -12.96
C THR A 302 -6.02 21.11 -14.41
N SER A 303 -6.50 22.28 -14.87
CA SER A 303 -6.17 22.80 -16.21
C SER A 303 -4.69 23.17 -16.40
N ASP A 304 -3.94 23.34 -15.29
CA ASP A 304 -2.51 23.59 -15.32
C ASP A 304 -1.70 22.28 -15.48
N ALA A 305 -2.34 21.10 -15.44
CA ALA A 305 -1.68 19.81 -15.60
C ALA A 305 -1.17 19.62 -17.05
N VAL A 306 0.01 19.03 -17.20
CA VAL A 306 0.60 18.73 -18.50
C VAL A 306 -0.14 17.55 -19.12
N LYS A 307 -0.79 17.82 -20.25
CA LYS A 307 -1.65 16.87 -20.97
C LYS A 307 -0.83 15.79 -21.67
N SER A 308 -1.35 14.57 -21.62
CA SER A 308 -0.71 13.40 -22.22
C SER A 308 -0.92 13.27 -23.72
N ASN A 309 -2.11 13.67 -24.22
CA ASN A 309 -2.52 13.54 -25.63
C ASN A 309 -3.35 14.75 -26.11
N ASN A 310 -3.05 15.96 -25.61
CA ASN A 310 -3.84 17.18 -25.82
C ASN A 310 -5.29 17.14 -25.29
N GLU A 311 -5.71 16.05 -24.65
CA GLU A 311 -6.98 15.94 -23.91
C GLU A 311 -6.80 16.35 -22.44
N GLU A 312 -7.90 16.76 -21.80
CA GLU A 312 -7.89 16.98 -20.35
C GLU A 312 -7.87 15.62 -19.66
N ASP A 313 -6.77 15.31 -18.97
CA ASP A 313 -6.57 14.02 -18.28
C ASP A 313 -7.36 13.94 -16.95
N TYR A 314 -7.85 15.08 -16.44
CA TYR A 314 -8.45 15.23 -15.10
C TYR A 314 -9.73 16.06 -15.13
N THR A 315 -10.61 15.80 -14.17
CA THR A 315 -11.85 16.57 -13.99
C THR A 315 -11.52 18.02 -13.62
N ASN A 316 -12.27 18.97 -14.20
CA ASN A 316 -12.12 20.37 -13.83
C ASN A 316 -12.67 20.61 -12.42
N ILE A 317 -11.77 20.82 -11.48
CA ILE A 317 -12.06 21.20 -10.10
C ILE A 317 -11.63 22.65 -9.88
N GLY A 318 -11.99 23.20 -8.72
CA GLY A 318 -11.46 24.50 -8.30
C GLY A 318 -9.96 24.48 -8.03
N LYS A 319 -9.53 25.24 -7.02
CA LYS A 319 -8.14 25.19 -6.57
C LYS A 319 -7.82 23.80 -6.03
N ILE A 320 -6.70 23.22 -6.49
CA ILE A 320 -6.20 21.93 -5.97
C ILE A 320 -5.88 22.07 -4.48
N PHE A 321 -5.17 23.14 -4.11
CA PHE A 321 -4.83 23.45 -2.71
C PHE A 321 -5.86 24.40 -2.10
N ASP A 322 -6.92 23.84 -1.52
CA ASP A 322 -7.89 24.57 -0.69
C ASP A 322 -7.81 24.10 0.77
N PHE A 323 -7.27 24.95 1.64
CA PHE A 323 -7.01 24.65 3.05
C PHE A 323 -8.21 24.84 3.98
N ASN A 324 -9.42 25.10 3.46
CA ASN A 324 -10.63 25.14 4.30
C ASN A 324 -10.94 23.78 4.94
N ASN A 325 -10.77 22.68 4.19
CA ASN A 325 -10.89 21.31 4.68
C ASN A 325 -10.15 20.34 3.75
N ILE A 326 -8.85 20.58 3.56
CA ILE A 326 -8.05 19.89 2.53
C ILE A 326 -8.03 18.36 2.71
N GLU A 327 -8.18 17.91 3.95
CA GLU A 327 -8.12 16.50 4.35
C GLU A 327 -9.40 15.72 4.06
N SER A 328 -10.55 16.39 3.88
CA SER A 328 -11.84 15.72 3.63
C SER A 328 -11.82 14.91 2.34
N GLU A 329 -12.39 13.71 2.37
CA GLU A 329 -12.56 12.83 1.19
C GLU A 329 -13.20 13.55 -0.01
N THR A 330 -14.06 14.54 0.26
CA THR A 330 -14.75 15.35 -0.77
C THR A 330 -14.01 16.62 -1.17
N SER A 331 -12.80 16.85 -0.63
CA SER A 331 -12.01 18.03 -0.97
C SER A 331 -11.54 17.98 -2.43
N ASN A 332 -11.30 19.16 -3.01
CA ASN A 332 -10.70 19.28 -4.34
C ASN A 332 -9.36 18.54 -4.40
N PHE A 333 -8.54 18.68 -3.35
CA PHE A 333 -7.25 18.01 -3.25
C PHE A 333 -7.40 16.48 -3.31
N ASN A 334 -8.30 15.91 -2.50
CA ASN A 334 -8.51 14.46 -2.44
C ASN A 334 -9.09 13.91 -3.74
N SER A 335 -10.08 14.60 -4.30
CA SER A 335 -10.68 14.23 -5.59
C SER A 335 -9.61 14.14 -6.69
N HIS A 336 -8.77 15.18 -6.79
CA HIS A 336 -7.70 15.22 -7.79
C HIS A 336 -6.58 14.22 -7.52
N ARG A 337 -6.17 14.07 -6.26
CA ARG A 337 -5.18 13.08 -5.84
C ARG A 337 -5.59 11.67 -6.26
N ILE A 338 -6.86 11.30 -6.03
CA ILE A 338 -7.40 10.01 -6.43
C ILE A 338 -7.34 9.85 -7.95
N GLU A 339 -7.74 10.86 -8.72
CA GLU A 339 -7.65 10.82 -10.20
C GLU A 339 -6.21 10.66 -10.70
N VAL A 340 -5.23 11.35 -10.08
CA VAL A 340 -3.80 11.21 -10.42
C VAL A 340 -3.32 9.78 -10.17
N ILE A 341 -3.67 9.19 -9.03
CA ILE A 341 -3.30 7.81 -8.68
C ILE A 341 -3.95 6.82 -9.66
N LYS A 342 -5.27 6.93 -9.88
CA LYS A 342 -6.03 6.11 -10.83
C LYS A 342 -5.42 6.18 -12.23
N HIS A 343 -5.26 7.38 -12.76
CA HIS A 343 -4.72 7.61 -14.11
C HIS A 343 -3.29 7.07 -14.24
N SER A 344 -2.43 7.26 -13.23
CA SER A 344 -1.06 6.73 -13.24
C SER A 344 -1.06 5.20 -13.34
N ILE A 345 -1.82 4.51 -12.48
CA ILE A 345 -1.91 3.05 -12.48
C ILE A 345 -2.51 2.56 -13.79
N GLU A 346 -3.65 3.11 -14.22
CA GLU A 346 -4.35 2.67 -15.43
C GLU A 346 -3.50 2.79 -16.68
N ARG A 347 -2.81 3.91 -16.85
CA ARG A 347 -1.95 4.15 -18.02
C ARG A 347 -0.79 3.17 -18.06
N ASN A 348 -0.01 3.07 -16.99
CA ASN A 348 1.20 2.25 -16.99
C ASN A 348 0.86 0.76 -17.02
N LEU A 349 -0.21 0.35 -16.36
CA LEU A 349 -0.69 -1.03 -16.41
C LEU A 349 -1.25 -1.38 -17.79
N SER A 350 -1.99 -0.48 -18.44
CA SER A 350 -2.44 -0.68 -19.82
C SER A 350 -1.26 -0.87 -20.78
N VAL A 351 -0.19 -0.09 -20.63
CA VAL A 351 1.05 -0.26 -21.40
C VAL A 351 1.73 -1.59 -21.08
N ALA A 352 1.83 -1.97 -19.81
CA ALA A 352 2.44 -3.24 -19.40
C ALA A 352 1.67 -4.46 -19.94
N ILE A 353 0.35 -4.46 -19.81
CA ILE A 353 -0.53 -5.54 -20.30
C ILE A 353 -0.54 -5.56 -21.83
N SER A 354 -0.58 -4.40 -22.49
CA SER A 354 -0.52 -4.35 -23.96
C SER A 354 0.81 -4.91 -24.48
N ASN A 355 1.92 -4.62 -23.81
CA ASN A 355 3.22 -5.21 -24.14
C ASN A 355 3.25 -6.73 -23.91
N PHE A 356 2.49 -7.24 -22.92
CA PHE A 356 2.36 -8.68 -22.65
C PHE A 356 1.89 -9.50 -23.86
N ASN A 357 1.09 -8.90 -24.76
CA ASN A 357 0.68 -9.53 -26.02
C ASN A 357 1.88 -9.96 -26.88
N ASN A 358 3.02 -9.28 -26.78
CA ASN A 358 4.24 -9.62 -27.50
C ASN A 358 5.04 -10.75 -26.84
N TYR A 359 4.71 -11.11 -25.59
CA TYR A 359 5.49 -12.03 -24.75
C TYR A 359 4.78 -13.37 -24.51
N SER A 360 3.46 -13.38 -24.38
CA SER A 360 2.70 -14.53 -23.87
C SER A 360 2.73 -15.77 -24.78
N GLY A 361 2.93 -15.60 -26.08
CA GLY A 361 2.76 -16.65 -27.08
C GLY A 361 1.32 -17.17 -27.21
N VAL A 362 0.36 -16.56 -26.50
CA VAL A 362 -1.07 -16.93 -26.51
C VAL A 362 -1.80 -16.03 -27.51
N LEU A 363 -2.72 -16.61 -28.30
CA LEU A 363 -3.55 -15.88 -29.29
C LEU A 363 -4.62 -14.96 -28.66
N THR A 364 -4.54 -14.68 -27.37
CA THR A 364 -5.51 -13.84 -26.65
C THR A 364 -5.01 -12.40 -26.65
N ASP A 365 -5.93 -11.45 -26.88
CA ASP A 365 -5.66 -10.02 -26.72
C ASP A 365 -5.84 -9.63 -25.24
N PHE A 366 -4.73 -9.52 -24.52
CA PHE A 366 -4.71 -9.15 -23.10
C PHE A 366 -5.04 -7.66 -22.95
N LYS A 367 -5.99 -7.34 -22.08
CA LYS A 367 -6.43 -5.95 -21.83
C LYS A 367 -6.50 -5.65 -20.36
N MET A 368 -6.29 -4.39 -20.00
CA MET A 368 -6.54 -3.96 -18.63
C MET A 368 -8.05 -4.07 -18.34
N PRO A 369 -8.46 -4.83 -17.32
CA PRO A 369 -9.85 -4.84 -16.90
C PRO A 369 -10.20 -3.50 -16.26
N LYS A 370 -11.44 -3.05 -16.45
CA LYS A 370 -11.95 -1.88 -15.75
C LYS A 370 -12.21 -2.24 -14.29
N LEU A 371 -11.43 -1.64 -13.38
CA LEU A 371 -11.64 -1.80 -11.94
C LEU A 371 -12.93 -1.10 -11.51
N LYS A 372 -13.61 -1.64 -10.49
CA LYS A 372 -14.82 -1.04 -9.91
C LYS A 372 -14.44 0.10 -8.97
N GLU A 373 -15.38 0.99 -8.64
CA GLU A 373 -15.11 2.03 -7.65
C GLU A 373 -14.75 1.44 -6.28
N ASP A 374 -15.48 0.43 -5.81
CA ASP A 374 -15.14 -0.29 -4.55
C ASP A 374 -13.75 -0.96 -4.58
N ASP A 375 -13.22 -1.27 -5.77
CA ASP A 375 -11.86 -1.80 -5.91
C ASP A 375 -10.82 -0.70 -5.80
N TRP A 376 -11.15 0.50 -6.28
CA TRP A 376 -10.32 1.68 -6.09
C TRP A 376 -10.28 2.11 -4.63
N ASP A 377 -11.40 2.08 -3.92
CA ASP A 377 -11.44 2.41 -2.48
C ASP A 377 -10.43 1.53 -1.70
N LYS A 378 -10.39 0.23 -1.98
CA LYS A 378 -9.39 -0.70 -1.40
C LYS A 378 -7.94 -0.29 -1.71
N ILE A 379 -7.67 0.10 -2.96
CA ILE A 379 -6.32 0.50 -3.40
C ILE A 379 -5.90 1.84 -2.80
N MET A 380 -6.85 2.77 -2.62
CA MET A 380 -6.58 4.10 -2.07
C MET A 380 -6.40 4.05 -0.55
N ASP A 381 -7.12 3.15 0.12
CA ASP A 381 -7.09 3.07 1.58
C ASP A 381 -5.95 2.21 2.13
N ASN A 382 -5.34 1.33 1.32
CA ASN A 382 -4.27 0.45 1.77
C ASN A 382 -3.28 0.09 0.66
N VAL A 383 -2.01 -0.12 1.05
CA VAL A 383 -1.03 -0.85 0.22
C VAL A 383 -1.65 -2.18 -0.19
N SER A 384 -1.69 -2.49 -1.47
CA SER A 384 -2.44 -3.63 -2.00
C SER A 384 -1.66 -4.38 -3.07
N ILE A 385 -1.89 -5.69 -3.17
CA ILE A 385 -1.41 -6.52 -4.27
C ILE A 385 -2.55 -6.74 -5.23
N ILE A 386 -2.32 -6.41 -6.50
CA ILE A 386 -3.24 -6.65 -7.61
C ILE A 386 -2.62 -7.70 -8.51
N SER A 387 -3.33 -8.80 -8.74
CA SER A 387 -2.91 -9.85 -9.66
C SER A 387 -3.90 -9.99 -10.81
N PHE A 388 -3.38 -10.35 -11.99
CA PHE A 388 -4.18 -10.58 -13.19
C PHE A 388 -3.99 -12.01 -13.68
N PHE A 389 -5.08 -12.68 -14.06
CA PHE A 389 -5.03 -13.98 -14.74
C PHE A 389 -5.98 -13.95 -15.93
N GLN A 390 -5.43 -14.02 -17.13
CA GLN A 390 -6.13 -13.77 -18.39
C GLN A 390 -5.75 -14.80 -19.44
N GLY A 391 -6.64 -15.05 -20.40
CA GLY A 391 -6.37 -15.96 -21.52
C GLY A 391 -6.65 -17.45 -21.24
N ALA A 392 -7.06 -17.82 -20.03
CA ALA A 392 -7.33 -19.22 -19.69
C ALA A 392 -8.69 -19.69 -20.26
N ASN A 393 -8.73 -20.88 -20.86
CA ASN A 393 -9.96 -21.42 -21.41
C ASN A 393 -10.87 -22.01 -20.31
N ILE A 394 -12.12 -21.55 -20.22
CA ILE A 394 -13.13 -22.04 -19.27
C ILE A 394 -14.36 -22.64 -19.98
N GLY A 395 -14.10 -23.29 -21.11
CA GLY A 395 -15.08 -23.97 -21.96
C GLY A 395 -15.56 -23.07 -23.08
N GLY A 396 -16.68 -22.38 -22.87
CA GLY A 396 -17.33 -21.54 -23.89
C GLY A 396 -16.85 -20.08 -23.94
N LYS A 397 -15.88 -19.69 -23.10
CA LYS A 397 -15.32 -18.35 -23.05
C LYS A 397 -13.88 -18.37 -22.52
N ILE A 398 -13.17 -17.26 -22.74
CA ILE A 398 -11.86 -17.00 -22.14
C ILE A 398 -12.08 -16.34 -20.78
N TYR A 399 -11.34 -16.81 -19.78
CA TYR A 399 -11.28 -16.23 -18.45
C TYR A 399 -10.31 -15.05 -18.43
N ASN A 400 -10.80 -13.90 -17.99
CA ASN A 400 -10.01 -12.70 -17.73
C ASN A 400 -10.45 -12.14 -16.36
N GLY A 401 -9.71 -12.49 -15.32
CA GLY A 401 -9.98 -12.10 -13.94
C GLY A 401 -8.83 -11.33 -13.31
N TYR A 402 -9.12 -10.67 -12.20
CA TYR A 402 -8.17 -9.99 -11.35
C TYR A 402 -8.52 -10.22 -9.88
N SER A 403 -7.53 -10.10 -8.99
CA SER A 403 -7.73 -10.11 -7.54
C SER A 403 -6.99 -8.94 -6.92
N ILE A 404 -7.61 -8.33 -5.90
CA ILE A 404 -7.05 -7.23 -5.12
C ILE A 404 -7.11 -7.64 -3.66
N ILE A 405 -5.95 -7.74 -3.02
CA ILE A 405 -5.84 -8.00 -1.58
C ILE A 405 -5.12 -6.82 -0.92
N THR A 406 -5.80 -6.21 0.05
CA THR A 406 -5.29 -5.08 0.84
C THR A 406 -4.39 -5.55 1.97
N ASN A 407 -3.27 -4.86 2.17
CA ASN A 407 -2.35 -5.04 3.28
C ASN A 407 -2.67 -4.09 4.44
N THR A 408 -3.48 -4.55 5.39
CA THR A 408 -3.84 -3.79 6.59
C THR A 408 -2.79 -3.84 7.72
N GLU A 409 -1.77 -4.68 7.57
CA GLU A 409 -0.68 -4.90 8.53
C GLU A 409 0.65 -4.52 7.85
N ASN A 410 0.90 -3.21 7.73
CA ASN A 410 2.11 -2.72 7.10
C ASN A 410 2.77 -1.60 7.92
N GLU A 411 4.08 -1.45 7.78
CA GLU A 411 4.87 -0.41 8.44
C GLU A 411 5.22 0.77 7.53
N ASP A 412 4.78 0.71 6.27
CA ASP A 412 5.10 1.69 5.23
C ASP A 412 4.10 2.86 5.18
N VAL A 413 2.88 2.61 5.65
CA VAL A 413 1.75 3.53 5.61
C VAL A 413 1.00 3.49 6.93
N VAL A 414 0.63 4.66 7.43
CA VAL A 414 -0.16 4.81 8.66
C VAL A 414 -1.50 5.42 8.28
N MET A 415 -2.49 4.54 8.17
CA MET A 415 -3.88 4.89 7.89
C MET A 415 -4.61 5.28 9.16
N GLY A 416 -5.70 6.04 9.03
CA GLY A 416 -6.48 6.48 10.18
C GLY A 416 -6.99 5.30 11.04
N ASP A 417 -7.43 4.22 10.39
CA ASP A 417 -7.94 3.01 11.06
C ASP A 417 -6.84 2.09 11.63
N SER A 418 -5.56 2.37 11.33
CA SER A 418 -4.43 1.58 11.84
C SER A 418 -4.06 1.93 13.29
N ILE A 419 -4.65 2.98 13.86
CA ILE A 419 -4.38 3.42 15.23
C ILE A 419 -5.39 2.77 16.18
N TYR A 420 -4.88 2.00 17.14
CA TYR A 420 -5.64 1.39 18.22
C TYR A 420 -5.42 2.13 19.54
N LEU A 421 -6.43 2.11 20.40
CA LEU A 421 -6.34 2.60 21.77
C LEU A 421 -6.01 1.42 22.69
N LYS A 422 -4.83 1.43 23.30
CA LYS A 422 -4.46 0.48 24.35
C LYS A 422 -4.91 1.04 25.70
N ASP A 423 -5.81 0.34 26.39
CA ASP A 423 -6.34 0.71 27.69
C ASP A 423 -5.41 0.32 28.85
N SER A 424 -5.79 0.67 30.08
CA SER A 424 -5.02 0.32 31.29
C SER A 424 -4.97 -1.18 31.61
N ASN A 425 -5.88 -1.98 31.04
CA ASN A 425 -5.96 -3.42 31.23
C ASN A 425 -5.15 -4.19 30.18
N ASN A 426 -4.40 -3.49 29.33
CA ASN A 426 -3.73 -4.03 28.15
C ASN A 426 -4.72 -4.64 27.14
N ILE A 427 -5.90 -4.06 26.96
CA ILE A 427 -6.82 -4.38 25.87
C ILE A 427 -6.68 -3.29 24.80
N CYS A 428 -6.59 -3.71 23.55
CA CYS A 428 -6.50 -2.86 22.38
C CYS A 428 -7.87 -2.74 21.71
N HIS A 429 -8.32 -1.50 21.51
CA HIS A 429 -9.63 -1.16 20.96
C HIS A 429 -9.49 -0.33 19.68
N ARG A 430 -10.42 -0.47 18.75
CA ARG A 430 -10.56 0.53 17.69
C ARG A 430 -11.10 1.83 18.28
N PHE A 431 -10.65 2.97 17.76
CA PHE A 431 -11.21 4.26 18.16
C PHE A 431 -12.70 4.40 17.83
N THR A 432 -13.21 3.60 16.91
CA THR A 432 -14.61 3.54 16.50
C THR A 432 -15.52 2.77 17.49
N GLU A 433 -14.97 2.17 18.54
CA GLU A 433 -15.74 1.47 19.57
C GLU A 433 -16.65 2.43 20.36
N ASP A 434 -17.83 1.98 20.75
CA ASP A 434 -18.69 2.71 21.68
C ASP A 434 -18.17 2.60 23.13
N PHE A 435 -17.12 3.35 23.44
CA PHE A 435 -16.48 3.36 24.76
C PHE A 435 -17.44 3.65 25.93
N VAL A 436 -18.56 4.36 25.67
CA VAL A 436 -19.56 4.65 26.70
C VAL A 436 -20.36 3.39 27.04
N THR A 437 -20.75 2.64 26.00
CA THR A 437 -21.55 1.43 26.15
C THR A 437 -20.71 0.25 26.63
N THR A 438 -19.47 0.13 26.17
CA THR A 438 -18.55 -0.93 26.57
C THR A 438 -17.88 -0.67 27.93
N GLY A 439 -17.98 0.56 28.44
CA GLY A 439 -17.46 0.93 29.76
C GLY A 439 -15.92 0.88 29.85
N VAL A 440 -15.24 1.00 28.71
CA VAL A 440 -13.78 0.95 28.62
C VAL A 440 -13.18 2.11 29.39
N ASN A 441 -12.20 1.80 30.26
CA ASN A 441 -11.47 2.81 30.98
C ASN A 441 -10.42 3.45 30.08
N THR A 442 -10.73 4.65 29.60
CA THR A 442 -9.82 5.43 28.75
C THR A 442 -8.80 6.24 29.57
N ALA A 443 -8.81 6.18 30.90
CA ALA A 443 -7.76 6.81 31.71
C ALA A 443 -6.42 6.07 31.51
N ASN A 444 -5.33 6.82 31.36
CA ASN A 444 -3.97 6.29 31.10
C ASN A 444 -3.85 5.40 29.85
N SER A 445 -4.83 5.45 28.94
CA SER A 445 -4.76 4.76 27.65
C SER A 445 -3.81 5.47 26.69
N ILE A 446 -3.22 4.73 25.76
CA ILE A 446 -2.29 5.27 24.77
C ILE A 446 -2.63 4.79 23.35
N GLY A 447 -2.45 5.66 22.35
CA GLY A 447 -2.62 5.27 20.96
C GLY A 447 -1.40 4.51 20.45
N ILE A 448 -1.61 3.35 19.83
CA ILE A 448 -0.58 2.49 19.27
C ILE A 448 -0.89 2.15 17.82
N LEU A 449 0.13 1.83 17.03
CA LEU A 449 -0.06 1.29 15.69
C LEU A 449 -0.44 -0.20 15.77
N ASN A 450 -1.46 -0.63 15.03
CA ASN A 450 -1.95 -2.01 15.00
C ASN A 450 -0.83 -3.03 14.68
N VAL A 451 0.08 -2.70 13.76
CA VAL A 451 1.19 -3.60 13.38
C VAL A 451 2.17 -3.89 14.54
N ASN A 452 2.15 -3.08 15.60
CA ASN A 452 2.95 -3.33 16.80
C ASN A 452 2.31 -4.40 17.71
N THR A 453 1.05 -4.78 17.49
CA THR A 453 0.40 -5.91 18.18
C THR A 453 0.68 -7.25 17.50
N GLU A 454 1.35 -7.23 16.34
CA GLU A 454 1.68 -8.45 15.61
C GLU A 454 2.88 -9.18 16.19
N LYS A 455 2.81 -10.51 16.15
CA LYS A 455 3.86 -11.39 16.65
C LYS A 455 5.13 -11.23 15.80
N ARG A 456 6.26 -10.98 16.46
CA ARG A 456 7.59 -10.97 15.85
C ARG A 456 8.35 -12.24 16.18
N SER A 457 9.30 -12.60 15.32
CA SER A 457 10.23 -13.70 15.55
C SER A 457 11.66 -13.19 15.59
N ALA A 458 12.46 -13.75 16.50
CA ALA A 458 13.90 -13.56 16.54
C ALA A 458 14.59 -14.93 16.55
N GLU A 459 15.86 -14.97 16.18
CA GLU A 459 16.69 -16.17 16.24
C GLU A 459 17.72 -16.01 17.34
N GLU A 460 17.72 -16.96 18.27
CA GLU A 460 18.74 -17.04 19.33
C GLU A 460 20.07 -17.55 18.78
N GLU A 461 21.17 -17.34 19.52
CA GLU A 461 22.52 -17.81 19.11
C GLU A 461 22.60 -19.33 18.89
N ASN A 462 21.68 -20.09 19.48
CA ASN A 462 21.55 -21.55 19.34
C ASN A 462 20.70 -21.98 18.11
N GLY A 463 20.21 -21.03 17.30
CA GLY A 463 19.33 -21.26 16.15
C GLY A 463 17.85 -21.50 16.50
N GLN A 464 17.45 -21.37 17.77
CA GLN A 464 16.05 -21.48 18.17
C GLN A 464 15.28 -20.20 17.83
N LYS A 465 14.06 -20.38 17.32
CA LYS A 465 13.13 -19.27 17.06
C LYS A 465 12.42 -18.87 18.35
N LEU A 466 12.64 -17.63 18.77
CA LEU A 466 11.91 -16.96 19.83
C LEU A 466 10.77 -16.13 19.23
N TYR A 467 9.63 -16.04 19.94
CA TYR A 467 8.51 -15.19 19.55
C TYR A 467 8.20 -14.17 20.63
N TYR A 468 7.88 -12.95 20.22
CA TYR A 468 7.50 -11.87 21.13
C TYR A 468 6.51 -10.90 20.47
N TYR A 469 5.82 -10.09 21.28
CA TYR A 469 4.91 -9.03 20.83
C TYR A 469 5.47 -7.67 21.21
N PRO A 470 5.76 -6.77 20.26
CA PRO A 470 6.26 -5.43 20.57
C PRO A 470 5.37 -4.71 21.57
N VAL A 471 4.07 -4.62 21.26
CA VAL A 471 3.06 -4.19 22.21
C VAL A 471 2.23 -5.39 22.63
N ASN A 472 2.40 -5.81 23.88
CA ASN A 472 1.56 -6.85 24.46
C ASN A 472 0.19 -6.25 24.82
N CYS A 473 -0.85 -6.63 24.07
CA CYS A 473 -2.24 -6.36 24.40
C CYS A 473 -3.18 -7.44 23.83
N GLU A 474 -4.30 -7.66 24.51
CA GLU A 474 -5.40 -8.47 24.00
C GLU A 474 -6.25 -7.62 23.05
N LEU A 475 -6.66 -8.18 21.91
CA LEU A 475 -7.50 -7.45 20.95
C LEU A 475 -8.97 -7.50 21.40
N SER A 476 -9.63 -6.35 21.44
CA SER A 476 -11.05 -6.23 21.80
C SER A 476 -11.92 -7.15 20.93
N TYR A 477 -12.63 -8.07 21.58
CA TYR A 477 -13.53 -8.98 20.88
C TYR A 477 -14.68 -8.23 20.18
N ASP A 478 -15.13 -7.13 20.77
CA ASP A 478 -16.26 -6.35 20.26
C ASP A 478 -15.87 -5.43 19.10
N SER A 479 -14.75 -4.69 19.21
CA SER A 479 -14.38 -3.71 18.17
C SER A 479 -13.43 -4.23 17.10
N ILE A 480 -12.60 -5.25 17.40
CA ILE A 480 -11.62 -5.78 16.45
C ILE A 480 -12.11 -7.08 15.82
N ILE A 481 -12.57 -8.03 16.63
CA ILE A 481 -12.92 -9.38 16.15
C ILE A 481 -14.32 -9.41 15.53
N THR A 482 -15.34 -8.97 16.26
CA THR A 482 -16.75 -9.08 15.82
C THR A 482 -17.30 -7.81 15.19
N GLN A 483 -16.69 -6.65 15.46
CA GLN A 483 -17.13 -5.33 15.01
C GLN A 483 -18.62 -5.04 15.33
N ASN A 484 -19.12 -5.56 16.47
CA ASN A 484 -20.53 -5.48 16.87
C ASN A 484 -20.86 -4.25 17.74
N LYS A 485 -19.85 -3.58 18.32
CA LYS A 485 -19.98 -2.37 19.16
C LYS A 485 -19.28 -1.16 18.56
N ILE A 486 -19.47 -0.97 17.26
CA ILE A 486 -18.95 0.19 16.53
C ILE A 486 -19.98 1.31 16.57
N LYS A 487 -19.57 2.51 17.01
CA LYS A 487 -20.43 3.69 17.08
C LYS A 487 -20.38 4.56 15.83
N LYS A 488 -19.28 4.48 15.08
CA LYS A 488 -19.13 5.15 13.78
C LYS A 488 -20.20 4.62 12.82
N SER A 489 -20.96 5.52 12.19
CA SER A 489 -21.88 5.13 11.12
C SER A 489 -21.10 4.70 9.86
N ASP A 490 -21.65 3.77 9.09
CA ASP A 490 -21.06 3.33 7.82
C ASP A 490 -20.85 4.49 6.83
N SER A 491 -21.77 5.46 6.82
CA SER A 491 -21.70 6.66 5.96
C SER A 491 -20.82 7.80 6.48
N GLN A 492 -20.29 7.67 7.70
CA GLN A 492 -19.51 8.71 8.35
C GLN A 492 -18.00 8.44 8.17
N SER A 493 -17.24 9.45 7.74
CA SER A 493 -15.78 9.36 7.69
C SER A 493 -15.21 9.15 9.09
N LEU A 494 -14.04 8.50 9.18
CA LEU A 494 -13.38 8.31 10.48
C LEU A 494 -13.07 9.66 11.13
N GLN A 495 -12.60 10.63 10.34
CA GLN A 495 -12.21 11.94 10.85
C GLN A 495 -13.41 12.71 11.45
N ASP A 496 -14.58 12.64 10.81
CA ASP A 496 -15.80 13.24 11.35
C ASP A 496 -16.24 12.54 12.64
N TYR A 497 -16.13 11.22 12.71
CA TYR A 497 -16.45 10.48 13.93
C TYR A 497 -15.51 10.83 15.07
N ILE A 498 -14.19 10.89 14.83
CA ILE A 498 -13.21 11.27 15.86
C ILE A 498 -13.53 12.66 16.42
N SER A 499 -13.99 13.61 15.59
CA SER A 499 -14.37 14.95 16.06
C SER A 499 -15.54 14.96 17.06
N THR A 500 -16.34 13.88 17.13
CA THR A 500 -17.44 13.72 18.09
C THR A 500 -17.00 13.12 19.44
N LEU A 501 -15.77 12.59 19.53
CA LEU A 501 -15.22 12.02 20.75
C LEU A 501 -14.85 13.09 21.79
N SER A 502 -14.57 12.69 23.02
CA SER A 502 -14.06 13.60 24.05
C SER A 502 -12.72 14.20 23.63
N ASN A 503 -12.41 15.43 24.08
CA ASN A 503 -11.14 16.10 23.77
C ASN A 503 -9.91 15.26 24.16
N ASP A 504 -10.01 14.46 25.23
CA ASP A 504 -8.96 13.55 25.66
C ASP A 504 -8.71 12.42 24.63
N LEU A 505 -9.77 11.76 24.15
CA LEU A 505 -9.66 10.73 23.11
C LEU A 505 -9.18 11.30 21.78
N GLN A 506 -9.66 12.49 21.41
CA GLN A 506 -9.18 13.21 20.23
C GLN A 506 -7.68 13.49 20.33
N SER A 507 -7.21 13.99 21.49
CA SER A 507 -5.79 14.27 21.73
C SER A 507 -4.94 13.00 21.57
N LYS A 508 -5.38 11.87 22.13
CA LYS A 508 -4.67 10.59 22.01
C LYS A 508 -4.61 10.08 20.57
N TYR A 509 -5.71 10.17 19.84
CA TYR A 509 -5.79 9.75 18.45
C TYR A 509 -4.87 10.59 17.56
N TYR A 510 -5.02 11.92 17.60
CA TYR A 510 -4.23 12.85 16.79
C TYR A 510 -2.74 12.77 17.11
N THR A 511 -2.39 12.65 18.39
CA THR A 511 -0.99 12.50 18.82
C THR A 511 -0.38 11.21 18.28
N ALA A 512 -1.08 10.07 18.43
CA ALA A 512 -0.57 8.79 17.94
C ALA A 512 -0.47 8.74 16.40
N LEU A 513 -1.49 9.21 15.68
CA LEU A 513 -1.47 9.24 14.21
C LEU A 513 -0.32 10.10 13.68
N ALA A 514 -0.15 11.30 14.22
CA ALA A 514 0.93 12.21 13.85
C ALA A 514 2.32 11.64 14.18
N ARG A 515 2.47 11.05 15.37
CA ARG A 515 3.71 10.41 15.81
C ARG A 515 4.14 9.28 14.88
N GLU A 516 3.22 8.38 14.55
CA GLU A 516 3.51 7.24 13.68
C GLU A 516 3.85 7.72 12.26
N ARG A 517 3.08 8.65 11.70
CA ARG A 517 3.35 9.24 10.37
C ARG A 517 4.72 9.94 10.30
N TYR A 518 5.08 10.69 11.34
CA TYR A 518 6.38 11.37 11.43
C TYR A 518 7.55 10.38 11.50
N GLY A 519 7.36 9.25 12.18
CA GLY A 519 8.37 8.24 12.37
C GLY A 519 8.70 7.44 11.10
N LEU A 520 7.92 7.57 10.03
CA LEU A 520 8.12 6.80 8.80
C LEU A 520 9.35 7.27 7.99
N TYR A 521 9.99 6.31 7.32
CA TYR A 521 10.97 6.66 6.29
C TYR A 521 10.24 7.14 5.05
N ARG A 522 10.58 8.33 4.57
CA ARG A 522 10.09 8.87 3.31
C ARG A 522 11.27 9.07 2.38
N GLY A 523 11.30 8.31 1.29
CA GLY A 523 12.32 8.44 0.26
C GLY A 523 12.28 9.85 -0.32
N ARG A 524 13.33 10.63 -0.08
CA ARG A 524 13.42 11.97 -0.65
C ARG A 524 14.02 11.81 -2.03
N ASN A 525 13.22 12.02 -3.06
CA ASN A 525 13.74 12.18 -4.41
C ASN A 525 14.65 13.43 -4.41
N VAL A 526 15.97 13.22 -4.36
CA VAL A 526 16.96 14.28 -4.57
C VAL A 526 17.37 14.15 -6.03
N ILE A 527 16.81 15.00 -6.88
CA ILE A 527 17.38 15.23 -8.20
C ILE A 527 18.53 16.22 -7.96
N ASN A 528 19.76 15.74 -8.10
CA ASN A 528 20.95 16.60 -8.12
C ASN A 528 20.97 17.48 -9.36
#